data_AF-A0A8X6MFL5-F1
#
_entry.id   AF-A0A8X6MFL5-F1
#
_cell.length_a   1.000
_cell.length_b   1.000
_cell.length_c   1.000
_cell.angle_alpha   90.00
_cell.angle_beta   90.00
_cell.angle_gamma   90.00
#
_symmetry.space_group_name_H-M   'P 1'
#
loop_
_entity.id
_entity.type
_entity.pdbx_description
1 polymer ?
#
loop_
_entity_poly.entity_id
_entity_poly.type
_entity_poly.pdbx_seq_one_letter_code
_entity_poly.pdbx_strand_id
1 'polypeptide(L)'
;MFFFSGIANDQTIEQTLMKGMSVEGGPFKRGATESVVYKWIRGVIYSQGIIEGIENFCNISFNKSHQHSDSTDARIDRDDIDVKLLEDFFVQHSLFPDTDAVISIDTGITGDKDINCYDAFEQGLTAMKKTEGQTLLELKSSRKDKINPLLAKNNKIKIREDVITVEPLLLFQRICVLKKTMKSFKII
;
A
#
# COMPACT_ATOMS: atom_id res chain seq x y z
N MET A 1 14.86 4.94 0.67
CA MET A 1 14.08 3.72 0.92
C MET A 1 12.68 4.16 1.30
N PHE A 2 11.68 3.96 0.43
CA PHE A 2 10.30 4.37 0.71
C PHE A 2 9.64 3.28 1.55
N PHE A 3 9.54 3.51 2.86
CA PHE A 3 8.71 2.69 3.74
C PHE A 3 7.24 3.05 3.47
N PHE A 4 6.43 2.06 3.09
CA PHE A 4 4.99 2.24 2.93
C PHE A 4 4.34 2.22 4.32
N SER A 5 4.20 3.39 4.95
CA SER A 5 3.64 3.54 6.31
C SER A 5 2.11 3.69 6.33
N GLY A 6 1.39 3.19 5.34
CA GLY A 6 -0.09 3.28 5.28
C GLY A 6 -0.65 4.70 5.08
N ILE A 7 0.21 5.68 4.82
CA ILE A 7 -0.19 7.06 4.47
C ILE A 7 -0.74 7.14 3.04
N ALA A 8 -1.70 8.02 2.80
CA ALA A 8 -2.28 8.18 1.47
C ALA A 8 -1.23 8.68 0.46
N ASN A 9 -1.27 8.20 -0.79
CA ASN A 9 -0.32 8.60 -1.84
C ASN A 9 -0.22 10.13 -2.00
N ASP A 10 -1.35 10.84 -1.84
CA ASP A 10 -1.40 12.30 -1.87
C ASP A 10 -0.55 12.92 -0.75
N GLN A 11 -0.65 12.39 0.47
CA GLN A 11 0.17 12.82 1.59
C GLN A 11 1.65 12.49 1.36
N THR A 12 2.00 11.34 0.78
CA THR A 12 3.40 11.01 0.45
C THR A 12 3.98 11.98 -0.58
N ILE A 13 3.20 12.30 -1.63
CA ILE A 13 3.60 13.26 -2.66
C ILE A 13 3.76 14.64 -2.02
N GLU A 14 2.79 15.07 -1.21
CA GLU A 14 2.83 16.34 -0.51
C GLU A 14 4.06 16.42 0.40
N GLN A 15 4.29 15.46 1.29
CA GLN A 15 5.46 15.47 2.20
C GLN A 15 6.79 15.52 1.42
N THR A 16 6.90 14.72 0.36
CA THR A 16 8.12 14.66 -0.46
C THR A 16 8.37 15.99 -1.16
N LEU A 17 7.33 16.58 -1.77
CA LEU A 17 7.42 17.84 -2.50
C LEU A 17 7.66 19.02 -1.53
N MET A 18 6.94 19.03 -0.41
CA MET A 18 7.00 20.10 0.59
C MET A 18 8.33 20.16 1.33
N LYS A 19 9.07 19.05 1.43
CA LYS A 19 10.45 19.05 1.97
C LYS A 19 11.36 20.05 1.23
N GLY A 20 11.29 20.09 -0.10
CA GLY A 20 12.08 21.03 -0.92
C GLY A 20 11.40 22.37 -1.20
N MET A 21 10.06 22.41 -1.15
CA MET A 21 9.27 23.58 -1.51
C MET A 21 9.02 24.54 -0.34
N SER A 22 8.89 24.02 0.88
CA SER A 22 8.78 24.84 2.07
C SER A 22 10.15 25.39 2.41
N VAL A 23 10.47 26.60 1.97
CA VAL A 23 11.70 27.34 2.33
C VAL A 23 11.36 28.77 2.71
N GLU A 24 12.21 29.42 3.51
CA GLU A 24 11.99 30.83 3.85
C GLU A 24 12.09 31.70 2.58
N GLY A 25 11.00 32.41 2.26
CA GLY A 25 10.89 33.16 0.98
C GLY A 25 10.33 32.34 -0.18
N GLY A 26 9.92 31.09 0.06
CA GLY A 26 9.26 30.23 -0.92
C GLY A 26 7.86 30.71 -1.34
N PRO A 27 7.26 30.04 -2.34
CA PRO A 27 6.06 30.50 -3.03
C PRO A 27 4.78 30.42 -2.18
N PHE A 28 4.81 29.80 -1.00
CA PHE A 28 3.63 29.61 -0.13
C PHE A 28 3.30 30.81 0.76
N LYS A 29 4.04 31.92 0.65
CA LYS A 29 3.67 33.16 1.32
C LYS A 29 2.53 33.86 0.56
N ARG A 30 1.61 34.49 1.31
CA ARG A 30 0.52 35.29 0.71
C ARG A 30 1.10 36.35 -0.25
N GLY A 31 0.61 36.39 -1.49
CA GLY A 31 1.01 37.36 -2.50
C GLY A 31 1.98 36.86 -3.58
N ALA A 32 2.34 35.57 -3.59
CA ALA A 32 3.09 35.00 -4.71
C ALA A 32 2.26 35.01 -6.00
N THR A 33 2.85 35.52 -7.10
CA THR A 33 2.21 35.44 -8.41
C THR A 33 2.37 34.05 -9.01
N GLU A 34 1.44 33.65 -9.87
CA GLU A 34 1.45 32.34 -10.53
C GLU A 34 2.77 32.06 -11.28
N SER A 35 3.36 33.11 -11.88
CA SER A 35 4.67 33.03 -12.54
C SER A 35 5.83 32.67 -11.60
N VAL A 36 5.76 33.13 -10.34
CA VAL A 36 6.76 32.82 -9.30
C VAL A 36 6.56 31.39 -8.83
N VAL A 37 5.32 30.97 -8.59
CA VAL A 37 4.98 29.58 -8.22
C VAL A 37 5.48 28.60 -9.30
N TYR A 38 5.22 28.89 -10.57
CA TYR A 38 5.68 28.06 -11.69
C TYR A 38 7.22 27.93 -11.75
N LYS A 39 7.96 29.03 -11.57
CA LYS A 39 9.43 29.01 -11.51
C LYS A 39 9.93 28.16 -10.35
N TRP A 40 9.28 28.25 -9.19
CA TRP A 40 9.62 27.45 -8.02
C TRP A 40 9.38 25.96 -8.22
N ILE A 41 8.20 25.56 -8.74
CA ILE A 41 7.89 24.15 -9.03
C ILE A 41 8.92 23.56 -9.99
N ARG A 42 9.26 24.30 -11.05
CA ARG A 42 10.28 23.89 -12.02
C ARG A 42 11.67 23.82 -11.39
N GLY A 43 12.05 24.79 -10.55
CA GLY A 43 13.37 24.89 -9.94
C GLY A 43 13.64 23.81 -8.88
N VAL A 44 12.65 23.54 -8.02
CA VAL A 44 12.76 22.57 -6.92
C VAL A 44 13.15 21.18 -7.41
N ILE A 45 12.57 20.72 -8.52
CA ILE A 45 12.87 19.39 -9.08
C ILE A 45 14.36 19.25 -9.43
N TYR A 46 14.98 20.30 -9.97
CA TYR A 46 16.41 20.28 -10.32
C TYR A 46 17.32 20.53 -9.11
N SER A 47 16.90 21.37 -8.17
CA SER A 47 17.72 21.69 -7.00
C SER A 47 17.66 20.62 -5.90
N GLN A 48 16.61 19.80 -5.85
CA GLN A 48 16.42 18.80 -4.80
C GLN A 48 17.59 17.80 -4.74
N GLY A 49 18.01 17.25 -5.87
CA GLY A 49 19.15 16.32 -5.90
C GLY A 49 20.48 16.97 -5.48
N ILE A 50 20.66 18.27 -5.76
CA ILE A 50 21.85 19.02 -5.31
C ILE A 50 21.80 19.23 -3.81
N ILE A 51 20.63 19.60 -3.26
CA ILE A 51 20.44 19.81 -1.83
C ILE A 51 20.68 18.50 -1.08
N GLU A 52 20.07 17.40 -1.51
CA GLU A 52 20.30 16.06 -0.93
C GLU A 52 21.77 15.64 -1.02
N GLY A 53 22.45 15.93 -2.14
CA GLY A 53 23.89 15.69 -2.28
C GLY A 53 24.74 16.48 -1.29
N ILE A 54 24.39 17.76 -1.05
CA ILE A 54 25.07 18.61 -0.06
C ILE A 54 24.76 18.16 1.37
N GLU A 55 23.51 17.80 1.67
CA GLU A 55 23.10 17.24 2.96
C GLU A 55 23.94 15.99 3.30
N ASN A 56 24.04 15.06 2.36
CA ASN A 56 24.82 13.84 2.51
C ASN A 56 26.32 14.12 2.62
N PHE A 57 26.87 15.04 1.81
CA PHE A 57 28.28 15.40 1.85
C PHE A 57 28.67 16.05 3.19
N CYS A 58 27.84 16.95 3.69
CA CYS A 58 28.08 17.66 4.96
C CYS A 58 27.65 16.84 6.19
N ASN A 59 26.95 15.73 6.00
CA ASN A 59 26.28 14.97 7.08
C ASN A 59 25.35 15.87 7.92
N ILE A 60 24.61 16.76 7.25
CA ILE A 60 23.65 17.69 7.86
C ILE A 60 22.29 17.42 7.20
N SER A 61 21.22 17.45 7.98
CA SER A 61 19.86 17.36 7.45
C SER A 61 19.11 18.67 7.73
N PHE A 62 18.53 19.27 6.69
CA PHE A 62 17.64 20.43 6.81
C PHE A 62 16.18 20.05 7.05
N ASN A 63 15.92 18.83 7.54
CA ASN A 63 14.59 18.39 7.92
C ASN A 63 13.93 19.44 8.82
N LYS A 64 12.81 19.99 8.36
CA LYS A 64 12.00 20.89 9.17
C LYS A 64 11.28 20.09 10.25
N SER A 65 11.09 20.71 11.41
CA SER A 65 10.31 20.14 12.52
C SER A 65 8.84 19.90 12.19
N HIS A 66 8.35 20.44 11.06
CA HIS A 66 7.00 20.18 10.57
C HIS A 66 6.98 18.88 9.76
N GLN A 67 7.24 17.76 10.44
CA GLN A 67 6.85 16.45 9.96
C GLN A 67 5.34 16.29 10.23
N HIS A 68 4.63 15.59 9.34
CA HIS A 68 3.26 15.17 9.63
C HIS A 68 3.25 14.35 10.92
N SER A 69 2.22 14.48 11.77
CA SER A 69 2.15 13.79 13.06
C SER A 69 2.36 12.28 12.96
N ASP A 70 1.94 11.72 11.83
CA ASP A 70 1.95 10.28 11.55
C ASP A 70 3.29 9.78 10.97
N SER A 71 4.24 10.68 10.68
CA SER A 71 5.57 10.34 10.17
C SER A 71 6.69 10.81 11.09
N THR A 72 6.36 11.03 12.37
CA THR A 72 7.37 11.37 13.39
C THR A 72 8.16 10.13 13.76
N ASP A 73 9.46 10.28 14.05
CA ASP A 73 10.34 9.17 14.49
C ASP A 73 9.69 8.33 15.62
N ALA A 74 9.09 8.98 16.62
CA ALA A 74 8.41 8.30 17.73
C ALA A 74 7.18 7.45 17.32
N ARG A 75 6.54 7.76 16.19
CA ARG A 75 5.44 6.95 15.61
C ARG A 75 6.01 5.78 14.82
N ILE A 76 7.03 6.03 14.01
CA ILE A 76 7.75 4.99 13.27
C ILE A 76 8.31 3.94 14.24
N ASP A 77 9.00 4.38 15.29
CA ASP A 77 9.55 3.48 16.32
C ASP A 77 8.47 2.63 17.00
N ARG A 78 7.27 3.19 17.22
CA ARG A 78 6.17 2.46 17.83
C ARG A 78 5.56 1.45 16.88
N ASP A 79 5.34 1.84 15.63
CA ASP A 79 4.83 0.95 14.60
C ASP A 79 5.79 -0.22 14.39
N ASP A 80 7.10 0.01 14.41
CA ASP A 80 8.12 -1.04 14.33
C ASP A 80 8.06 -2.02 15.52
N ILE A 81 7.78 -1.52 16.73
CA ILE A 81 7.57 -2.36 17.92
C ILE A 81 6.29 -3.19 17.77
N ASP A 82 5.19 -2.57 17.33
CA ASP A 82 3.89 -3.23 17.19
C ASP A 82 3.93 -4.31 16.08
N VAL A 83 4.65 -4.05 14.97
CA VAL A 83 4.89 -5.04 13.91
C VAL A 83 5.67 -6.24 14.44
N LYS A 84 6.73 -6.02 15.22
CA LYS A 84 7.49 -7.11 15.84
C LYS A 84 6.65 -7.94 16.79
N LEU A 85 5.81 -7.28 17.60
CA LEU A 85 4.90 -7.97 18.51
C LEU A 85 3.94 -8.88 17.75
N LEU A 86 3.42 -8.41 16.62
CA LEU A 86 2.53 -9.19 15.77
C LEU A 86 3.26 -10.35 15.08
N GLU A 87 4.49 -10.15 14.64
CA GLU A 87 5.35 -11.20 14.07
C GLU A 87 5.63 -12.30 15.10
N ASP A 88 6.06 -11.92 16.31
CA ASP A 88 6.31 -12.85 17.42
C ASP A 88 5.05 -13.66 17.75
N PHE A 89 3.88 -13.01 17.72
CA PHE A 89 2.60 -13.68 17.94
C PHE A 89 2.30 -14.72 16.85
N PHE A 90 2.54 -14.42 15.57
CA PHE A 90 2.35 -15.40 14.49
C PHE A 90 3.37 -16.54 14.53
N VAL A 91 4.60 -16.31 14.98
CA VAL A 91 5.60 -17.37 15.16
C VAL A 91 5.20 -18.33 16.28
N GLN A 92 4.63 -17.81 17.37
CA GLN A 92 4.20 -18.63 18.51
C GLN A 92 2.87 -19.36 18.24
N HIS A 93 2.03 -18.85 17.34
CA HIS A 93 0.70 -19.38 17.07
C HIS A 93 0.49 -19.70 15.58
N SER A 94 0.34 -20.98 15.23
CA SER A 94 -0.05 -21.40 13.88
C SER A 94 -1.55 -21.14 13.65
N LEU A 95 -1.90 -19.88 13.39
CA LEU A 95 -3.29 -19.44 13.20
C LEU A 95 -3.85 -19.80 11.83
N PHE A 96 -2.99 -20.02 10.85
CA PHE A 96 -3.36 -20.32 9.47
C PHE A 96 -2.82 -21.69 9.04
N PRO A 97 -3.55 -22.40 8.18
CA PRO A 97 -3.07 -23.65 7.62
C PRO A 97 -1.93 -23.41 6.63
N ASP A 98 -0.95 -24.31 6.59
CA ASP A 98 0.08 -24.31 5.56
C ASP A 98 -0.57 -24.60 4.20
N THR A 99 -0.56 -23.61 3.31
CA THR A 99 -1.17 -23.70 1.98
C THR A 99 -0.37 -22.87 0.98
N ASP A 100 -0.20 -23.40 -0.23
CA ASP A 100 0.43 -22.70 -1.35
C ASP A 100 -0.53 -21.69 -2.03
N ALA A 101 -1.77 -21.62 -1.57
CA ALA A 101 -2.79 -20.76 -2.16
C ALA A 101 -2.99 -19.48 -1.34
N VAL A 102 -3.16 -18.35 -2.03
CA VAL A 102 -3.48 -17.07 -1.39
C VAL A 102 -4.94 -17.08 -0.95
N ILE A 103 -5.22 -16.81 0.33
CA ILE A 103 -6.59 -16.83 0.89
C ILE A 103 -6.94 -15.46 1.46
N SER A 104 -8.15 -14.97 1.17
CA SER A 104 -8.69 -13.77 1.81
C SER A 104 -9.05 -14.07 3.27
N ILE A 105 -8.50 -13.33 4.21
CA ILE A 105 -8.81 -13.50 5.65
C ILE A 105 -10.26 -13.10 5.96
N ASP A 106 -10.76 -12.06 5.30
CA ASP A 106 -12.12 -11.55 5.50
C ASP A 106 -13.20 -12.51 4.99
N THR A 107 -12.99 -13.06 3.78
CA THR A 107 -14.01 -13.88 3.10
C THR A 107 -13.69 -15.37 3.08
N GLY A 108 -12.49 -15.79 3.42
CA GLY A 108 -12.02 -17.17 3.25
C GLY A 108 -11.89 -17.62 1.79
N ILE A 109 -12.05 -16.71 0.82
CA ILE A 109 -11.97 -17.05 -0.62
C ILE A 109 -10.51 -17.29 -1.00
N THR A 110 -10.26 -18.44 -1.61
CA THR A 110 -8.97 -18.80 -2.18
C THR A 110 -8.79 -18.18 -3.57
N GLY A 111 -7.67 -17.52 -3.78
CA GLY A 111 -7.23 -17.02 -5.07
C GLY A 111 -6.90 -18.15 -6.04
N ASP A 112 -7.16 -17.89 -7.31
CA ASP A 112 -6.83 -18.80 -8.42
C ASP A 112 -5.51 -18.37 -9.07
N LYS A 113 -5.08 -19.08 -10.11
CA LYS A 113 -3.85 -18.78 -10.88
C LYS A 113 -3.82 -17.37 -11.49
N ASP A 114 -4.98 -16.73 -11.65
CA ASP A 114 -5.09 -15.37 -12.18
C ASP A 114 -4.81 -14.28 -11.12
N ILE A 115 -4.76 -14.64 -9.83
CA ILE A 115 -4.48 -13.70 -8.74
C ILE A 115 -2.97 -13.54 -8.62
N ASN A 116 -2.51 -12.30 -8.63
CA ASN A 116 -1.09 -11.93 -8.55
C ASN A 116 -0.83 -10.81 -7.52
N CYS A 117 -1.75 -10.59 -6.58
CA CYS A 117 -1.62 -9.51 -5.61
C CYS A 117 -0.47 -9.69 -4.61
N TYR A 118 0.00 -10.91 -4.42
CA TYR A 118 1.16 -11.20 -3.57
C TYR A 118 2.48 -10.72 -4.20
N ASP A 119 2.56 -10.65 -5.54
CA ASP A 119 3.72 -10.15 -6.30
C ASP A 119 3.57 -8.67 -6.70
N ALA A 120 2.65 -7.93 -6.08
CA ALA A 120 2.28 -6.58 -6.51
C ALA A 120 3.49 -5.63 -6.58
N PHE A 121 4.43 -5.75 -5.64
CA PHE A 121 5.64 -4.93 -5.60
C PHE A 121 6.56 -5.20 -6.80
N GLU A 122 6.89 -6.46 -7.06
CA GLU A 122 7.78 -6.87 -8.16
C GLU A 122 7.18 -6.55 -9.53
N GLN A 123 5.87 -6.77 -9.68
CA GLN A 123 5.15 -6.39 -10.88
C GLN A 123 5.09 -4.87 -11.06
N GLY A 124 4.93 -4.11 -9.98
CA GLY A 124 5.01 -2.65 -9.97
C GLY A 124 6.40 -2.15 -10.39
N LEU A 125 7.47 -2.73 -9.86
CA LEU A 125 8.84 -2.43 -10.28
C LEU A 125 9.05 -2.71 -11.76
N THR A 126 8.56 -3.85 -12.25
CA THR A 126 8.63 -4.22 -13.66
C THR A 126 7.87 -3.22 -14.54
N ALA A 127 6.69 -2.79 -14.11
CA ALA A 127 5.90 -1.77 -14.80
C ALA A 127 6.62 -0.41 -14.81
N MET A 128 7.23 0.01 -13.69
CA MET A 128 8.00 1.26 -13.62
C MET A 128 9.22 1.24 -14.54
N LYS A 129 9.96 0.11 -14.60
CA LYS A 129 11.08 -0.05 -15.52
C LYS A 129 10.66 0.11 -16.99
N LYS A 130 9.46 -0.33 -17.37
CA LYS A 130 8.94 -0.12 -18.74
C LYS A 130 8.69 1.35 -19.06
N THR A 131 8.46 2.18 -18.05
CA THR A 131 8.22 3.62 -18.21
C THR A 131 9.50 4.46 -18.19
N GLU A 132 10.65 3.85 -17.90
CA GLU A 132 11.94 4.53 -17.89
C GLU A 132 12.29 5.04 -19.30
N GLY A 133 12.64 6.32 -19.41
CA GLY A 133 12.98 6.97 -20.69
C GLY A 133 11.79 7.37 -21.56
N GLN A 134 10.54 7.10 -21.16
CA GLN A 134 9.35 7.57 -21.87
C GLN A 134 8.93 8.96 -21.40
N THR A 135 8.37 9.77 -22.31
CA THR A 135 7.75 11.03 -21.92
C THR A 135 6.35 10.80 -21.34
N LEU A 136 5.86 11.74 -20.52
CA LEU A 136 4.52 11.63 -19.89
C LEU A 136 3.38 11.43 -20.89
N LEU A 137 3.52 11.94 -22.12
CA LEU A 137 2.52 11.78 -23.19
C LEU A 137 2.54 10.38 -23.81
N GLU A 138 3.67 9.68 -23.73
CA GLU A 138 3.87 8.33 -24.28
C GLU A 138 3.54 7.24 -23.25
N LEU A 139 3.47 7.61 -21.97
CA LEU A 139 3.15 6.72 -20.87
C LEU A 139 1.73 6.16 -21.03
N LYS A 140 1.64 4.88 -21.39
CA LYS A 140 0.38 4.16 -21.55
C LYS A 140 0.32 3.00 -20.57
N SER A 141 -0.56 3.13 -19.59
CA SER A 141 -0.85 2.04 -18.65
C SER A 141 -1.78 1.02 -19.31
N SER A 142 -1.31 -0.22 -19.47
CA SER A 142 -2.15 -1.31 -19.95
C SER A 142 -2.95 -1.92 -18.81
N ARG A 143 -4.20 -2.33 -19.08
CA ARG A 143 -4.97 -3.15 -18.13
C ARG A 143 -4.29 -4.48 -17.81
N LYS A 144 -3.41 -4.96 -18.68
CA LYS A 144 -2.63 -6.19 -18.47
C LYS A 144 -1.54 -6.02 -17.42
N ASP A 145 -1.02 -4.80 -17.23
CA ASP A 145 -0.03 -4.50 -16.19
C ASP A 145 -0.70 -4.24 -14.83
N LYS A 146 -2.05 -4.27 -14.78
CA LYS A 146 -2.80 -4.09 -13.53
C LYS A 146 -2.77 -5.39 -12.72
N ILE A 147 -2.44 -5.25 -11.44
CA ILE A 147 -2.58 -6.32 -10.45
C ILE A 147 -4.04 -6.73 -10.30
N ASN A 148 -4.26 -8.03 -10.27
CA ASN A 148 -5.54 -8.68 -10.05
C ASN A 148 -5.66 -9.06 -8.56
N PRO A 149 -6.44 -8.30 -7.77
CA PRO A 149 -6.62 -8.55 -6.35
C PRO A 149 -7.56 -9.72 -6.09
N LEU A 150 -7.51 -10.31 -4.90
CA LEU A 150 -8.50 -11.32 -4.46
C LEU A 150 -9.95 -10.83 -4.60
N LEU A 151 -10.18 -9.53 -4.42
CA LEU A 151 -11.50 -8.90 -4.59
C LEU A 151 -12.07 -9.07 -6.01
N ALA A 152 -11.22 -9.30 -7.02
CA ALA A 152 -11.66 -9.55 -8.38
C ALA A 152 -12.31 -10.93 -8.55
N LYS A 153 -12.07 -11.87 -7.63
CA LYS A 153 -12.76 -13.16 -7.64
C LYS A 153 -14.15 -13.00 -7.02
N ASN A 154 -15.15 -13.37 -7.79
CA ASN A 154 -16.53 -13.41 -7.32
C ASN A 154 -16.72 -14.62 -6.41
N ASN A 155 -17.46 -14.43 -5.32
CA ASN A 155 -17.92 -15.49 -4.42
C ASN A 155 -19.06 -16.34 -5.01
N LYS A 156 -19.17 -16.43 -6.34
CA LYS A 156 -20.28 -17.08 -7.03
C LYS A 156 -19.86 -18.45 -7.53
N ILE A 157 -20.64 -19.47 -7.20
CA ILE A 157 -20.44 -20.85 -7.64
C ILE A 157 -21.59 -21.24 -8.55
N LYS A 158 -21.28 -21.84 -9.69
CA LYS A 158 -22.28 -22.38 -10.61
C LYS A 158 -22.64 -23.80 -10.16
N ILE A 159 -23.90 -24.01 -9.79
CA ILE A 159 -24.43 -25.34 -9.47
C ILE A 159 -25.52 -25.64 -10.51
N ARG A 160 -25.23 -26.57 -11.42
CA ARG A 160 -26.06 -26.86 -12.60
C ARG A 160 -26.20 -25.63 -13.52
N GLU A 161 -27.39 -25.06 -13.63
CA GLU A 161 -27.65 -23.86 -14.45
C GLU A 161 -27.67 -22.58 -13.62
N ASP A 162 -27.81 -22.68 -12.30
CA ASP A 162 -27.92 -21.52 -11.42
C ASP A 162 -26.56 -21.08 -10.88
N VAL A 163 -26.36 -19.77 -10.86
CA VAL A 163 -25.20 -19.13 -10.24
C VAL A 163 -25.59 -18.65 -8.85
N ILE A 164 -25.05 -19.29 -7.83
CA ILE A 164 -25.36 -18.99 -6.44
C ILE A 164 -24.21 -18.22 -5.83
N THR A 165 -24.52 -17.09 -5.20
CA THR A 165 -23.57 -16.33 -4.39
C THR A 165 -23.37 -17.03 -3.05
N VAL A 166 -22.13 -17.38 -2.73
CA VAL A 166 -21.74 -17.94 -1.43
C VAL A 166 -21.32 -16.81 -0.53
N GLU A 167 -22.12 -16.57 0.51
CA GLU A 167 -21.75 -15.66 1.59
C GLU A 167 -21.12 -16.49 2.73
N PRO A 168 -19.81 -16.35 2.98
CA PRO A 168 -19.09 -17.16 3.96
C PRO A 168 -19.68 -17.05 5.36
N LEU A 169 -20.09 -15.84 5.76
CA LEU A 169 -20.72 -15.59 7.06
C LEU A 169 -22.05 -16.33 7.21
N LEU A 170 -22.92 -16.25 6.18
CA LEU A 170 -24.20 -16.96 6.19
C LEU A 170 -23.99 -18.48 6.22
N LEU A 171 -23.00 -18.99 5.50
CA LEU A 171 -22.64 -20.41 5.52
C LEU A 171 -22.17 -20.83 6.91
N PHE A 172 -21.27 -20.05 7.52
CA PHE A 172 -20.78 -20.28 8.88
C PHE A 172 -21.92 -20.27 9.91
N GLN A 173 -22.83 -19.29 9.84
CA GLN A 173 -24.01 -19.21 10.71
C GLN A 173 -24.90 -20.44 10.56
N ARG A 174 -25.18 -20.87 9.33
CA ARG A 174 -25.96 -22.10 9.06
C ARG A 174 -25.29 -23.34 9.64
N ILE A 175 -23.98 -23.49 9.47
CA ILE A 175 -23.20 -24.59 10.06
C ILE A 175 -23.29 -24.55 11.58
N CYS A 176 -23.16 -23.38 12.20
CA CYS A 176 -23.25 -23.21 13.66
C CYS A 176 -24.63 -23.60 14.20
N VAL A 177 -25.71 -23.26 13.50
CA VAL A 177 -27.08 -23.65 13.88
C VAL A 177 -27.25 -25.16 13.77
N LEU A 178 -26.81 -25.77 12.66
CA LEU A 178 -26.88 -27.22 12.45
C LEU A 178 -26.04 -27.99 13.50
N LYS A 179 -24.88 -27.45 13.89
CA LYS A 179 -24.02 -27.99 14.95
C LYS A 179 -24.70 -28.03 16.32
N LYS A 180 -25.51 -27.03 16.68
CA LYS A 180 -26.26 -27.04 17.95
C LYS A 180 -27.29 -28.18 18.00
N THR A 181 -27.83 -28.57 16.85
CA THR A 181 -28.82 -29.64 16.73
C THR A 181 -28.19 -31.04 16.65
N MET A 182 -26.97 -31.17 16.10
CA MET A 182 -26.21 -32.41 16.05
C MET A 182 -25.11 -32.46 17.12
N LYS A 183 -25.37 -33.13 18.26
CA LYS A 183 -24.36 -33.48 19.28
C LYS A 183 -23.34 -34.49 18.73
N SER A 184 -22.45 -34.13 17.80
CA SER A 184 -21.17 -34.82 17.50
C SER A 184 -20.61 -34.44 16.14
N PHE A 185 -19.79 -33.39 16.07
CA PHE A 185 -18.73 -33.29 15.07
C PHE A 185 -17.59 -32.45 15.67
N LYS A 186 -16.44 -33.09 15.95
CA LYS A 186 -15.20 -32.40 16.31
C LYS A 186 -14.53 -31.96 15.02
N ILE A 187 -14.37 -30.65 14.86
CA ILE A 187 -13.48 -30.07 13.86
C ILE A 187 -12.22 -29.70 14.65
N ILE A 188 -11.13 -30.40 14.33
CA ILE A 188 -9.76 -30.04 14.71
C ILE A 188 -9.35 -28.87 13.82
#